data_AF-A0A4Q5TIC2-F1
#
_entry.id   AF-A0A4Q5TIC2-F1
#
_cell.length_a   1.000
_cell.length_b   1.000
_cell.length_c   1.000
_cell.angle_alpha   90.00
_cell.angle_beta   90.00
_cell.angle_gamma   90.00
#
_symmetry.space_group_name_H-M   'P 1'
#
loop_
_entity.id
_entity.type
_entity.pdbx_description
1 polymer ?
#
loop_
_entity_poly.entity_id
_entity_poly.type
_entity_poly.pdbx_seq_one_letter_code
_entity_poly.pdbx_strand_id
1 'polypeptide(L)' 'LADASGASDRLPALAGHPVIEPILMIQSFYRFAAQLSVARGFDPDRPPFLNKVTRTK' A
#
# COMPACT_ATOMS: atom_id res chain seq x y z
N LEU A 1 5.72 2.11 -22.34
CA LEU A 1 6.24 2.05 -20.95
C LEU A 1 5.80 3.36 -20.32
N ALA A 2 4.89 3.31 -19.34
CA ALA A 2 4.27 4.53 -18.83
C ALA A 2 5.27 5.32 -17.98
N ASP A 3 5.66 6.51 -18.43
CA ASP A 3 6.35 7.50 -17.62
C ASP A 3 5.40 7.99 -16.53
N ALA A 4 5.62 7.55 -15.28
CA ALA A 4 4.99 8.12 -14.11
C ALA A 4 5.77 9.37 -13.68
N SER A 5 5.84 10.38 -14.54
CA SER A 5 6.44 11.67 -14.20
C SER A 5 5.44 12.49 -13.36
N GLY A 6 5.51 12.34 -12.03
CA GLY A 6 4.72 13.10 -11.07
C GLY A 6 5.23 12.95 -9.64
N ALA A 7 6.14 13.85 -9.23
CA ALA A 7 6.58 14.12 -7.87
C ALA A 7 6.98 12.91 -6.98
N SER A 8 8.30 12.66 -6.91
CA SER A 8 9.02 11.70 -6.06
C SER A 8 8.74 10.21 -6.34
N ASP A 9 9.77 9.47 -6.74
CA ASP A 9 9.83 7.99 -6.77
C ASP A 9 9.56 7.30 -5.41
N ARG A 10 9.16 8.08 -4.39
CA ARG A 10 8.96 7.63 -3.01
C ARG A 10 7.66 8.18 -2.48
N LEU A 11 6.89 7.30 -1.86
CA LEU A 11 5.71 7.67 -1.10
C LEU A 11 6.11 8.49 0.14
N PRO A 12 5.26 9.43 0.58
CA PRO A 12 5.56 10.27 1.74
C PRO A 12 5.61 9.44 3.02
N ALA A 13 6.76 9.41 3.68
CA ALA A 13 6.95 8.78 4.98
C ALA A 13 7.63 9.75 5.94
N LEU A 14 7.30 9.65 7.23
CA LEU A 14 7.97 10.42 8.27
C LEU A 14 9.34 9.80 8.57
N ALA A 15 10.38 10.62 8.70
CA ALA A 15 11.65 10.18 9.26
C ALA A 15 11.48 9.92 10.77
N GLY A 16 12.08 8.85 11.27
CA GLY A 16 11.92 8.43 12.66
C GLY A 16 13.11 7.62 13.16
N HIS A 17 12.97 7.03 14.35
CA HIS A 17 14.00 6.11 14.87
C HIS A 17 14.12 4.89 13.93
N PRO A 18 15.34 4.40 13.60
CA PRO A 18 15.52 3.36 12.58
C PRO A 18 14.70 2.08 12.81
N VAL A 19 14.44 1.74 14.06
CA VAL A 19 13.61 0.57 14.43
C VAL A 19 12.15 0.71 13.99
N ILE A 20 11.59 1.92 13.99
CA ILE A 20 10.17 2.17 13.64
C ILE A 20 10.01 2.70 12.22
N GLU A 21 11.09 3.11 11.57
CA GLU A 21 11.07 3.73 10.24
C GLU A 21 10.40 2.84 9.17
N PRO A 22 10.61 1.50 9.13
CA PRO A 22 9.87 0.63 8.21
C PRO A 22 8.35 0.64 8.44
N ILE A 23 7.90 0.78 9.69
CA ILE A 23 6.49 0.87 10.05
C ILE A 23 5.90 2.19 9.55
N LEU A 24 6.67 3.28 9.59
CA LEU A 24 6.22 4.58 9.06
C LEU A 24 6.14 4.55 7.52
N MET A 25 7.06 3.86 6.85
CA MET A 25 7.05 3.71 5.40
C MET A 25 5.82 2.94 4.91
N ILE A 26 5.46 1.82 5.55
CA ILE A 26 4.36 0.97 5.08
C ILE A 26 2.98 1.65 5.17
N GLN A 27 2.79 2.62 6.07
CA GLN A 27 1.52 3.36 6.20
C GLN A 27 1.15 4.09 4.89
N SER A 28 2.12 4.79 4.31
CA SER A 28 1.94 5.55 3.07
C SER A 28 1.59 4.63 1.89
N PHE A 29 2.21 3.45 1.85
CA PHE A 29 1.97 2.42 0.86
C PHE A 29 0.55 1.87 0.90
N TYR A 30 0.06 1.45 2.08
CA TYR A 30 -1.30 0.90 2.16
C TYR A 30 -2.38 1.92 1.78
N ARG A 31 -2.18 3.19 2.13
CA ARG A 31 -3.08 4.26 1.71
C ARG A 31 -3.08 4.43 0.19
N PHE A 32 -1.92 4.44 -0.45
CA PHE A 32 -1.79 4.51 -1.90
C PHE A 32 -2.43 3.30 -2.59
N ALA A 33 -2.13 2.08 -2.14
CA ALA A 33 -2.65 0.85 -2.71
C ALA A 33 -4.18 0.77 -2.62
N ALA A 34 -4.78 1.17 -1.49
CA ALA A 34 -6.23 1.21 -1.32
C ALA A 34 -6.89 2.21 -2.29
N GLN A 35 -6.34 3.42 -2.41
CA GLN A 35 -6.83 4.43 -3.34
C GLN A 35 -6.72 3.96 -4.80
N LEU A 36 -5.61 3.32 -5.14
CA LEU A 36 -5.40 2.76 -6.47
C LEU A 36 -6.40 1.64 -6.78
N SER A 37 -6.67 0.74 -5.82
CA SER A 37 -7.65 -0.34 -5.96
C SER A 37 -9.03 0.21 -6.33
N VAL A 38 -9.52 1.20 -5.56
CA VAL A 38 -10.81 1.85 -5.80
C VAL A 38 -10.82 2.58 -7.15
N ALA A 39 -9.76 3.31 -7.49
CA ALA A 39 -9.65 3.99 -8.79
C ALA A 39 -9.67 3.03 -9.99
N ARG A 40 -9.33 1.76 -9.77
CA ARG A 40 -9.40 0.69 -10.77
C ARG A 40 -10.68 -0.13 -10.71
N GLY A 41 -11.63 0.22 -9.83
CA GLY A 41 -12.91 -0.47 -9.68
C GLY A 41 -12.81 -1.78 -8.88
N PHE A 42 -11.76 -1.98 -8.10
CA PHE A 42 -11.60 -3.14 -7.22
C PHE A 42 -11.94 -2.80 -5.77
N ASP A 43 -12.37 -3.81 -5.01
CA ASP A 43 -12.56 -3.73 -3.57
C ASP A 43 -11.25 -4.15 -2.86
N PRO A 44 -10.53 -3.22 -2.19
CA PRO A 44 -9.27 -3.54 -1.50
C PRO A 44 -9.45 -4.53 -0.33
N ASP A 45 -10.65 -4.63 0.25
CA ASP A 45 -10.94 -5.57 1.34
C ASP A 45 -11.35 -6.96 0.82
N ARG A 46 -11.73 -7.05 -0.46
CA ARG A 46 -12.09 -8.30 -1.14
C ARG A 46 -11.26 -8.48 -2.41
N PRO A 47 -9.94 -8.58 -2.29
CA PRO A 47 -9.06 -8.71 -3.45
C PRO A 47 -9.41 -9.97 -4.26
N PRO A 48 -9.47 -9.86 -5.60
CA PRO A 48 -9.72 -11.02 -6.44
C PRO A 48 -8.56 -12.01 -6.29
N PHE A 49 -8.89 -13.31 -6.33
CA PHE A 49 -7.94 -14.42 -6.25
C PHE A 49 -7.24 -14.63 -4.89
N LEU A 50 -7.60 -13.88 -3.85
CA LEU A 50 -7.15 -14.16 -2.48
C LEU A 50 -8.30 -14.71 -1.64
N ASN A 51 -8.24 -15.99 -1.31
CA ASN A 51 -9.09 -16.54 -0.25
C ASN A 51 -8.37 -16.27 1.08
N LYS A 52 -8.97 -15.50 1.98
CA LYS A 52 -8.46 -15.29 3.34
C LYS A 52 -8.55 -16.61 4.13
N VAL A 53 -7.59 -17.51 3.90
CA VAL A 53 -7.40 -18.77 4.64
C VAL A 53 -6.51 -18.53 5.84
N THR A 54 -6.98 -17.77 6.82
CA THR A 54 -6.38 -17.81 8.16
C THR A 54 -7.21 -18.79 8.98
N ARG A 55 -6.80 -20.07 8.97
CA ARG A 55 -7.41 -21.11 9.81
C ARG A 55 -6.63 -21.20 11.11
N THR A 56 -7.11 -20.53 12.14
CA THR A 56 -6.65 -20.75 13.53
C THR A 56 -7.52 -21.89 14.11
N LYS A 57 -6.90 -22.98 14.55
CA LYS A 57 -7.56 -24.01 15.36
C LYS A 57 -7.37 -23.69 16.83
#